data_AF-A0A5C0SG72-F1
#
_entry.id   AF-A0A5C0SG72-F1
#
_cell.length_a   1.000
_cell.length_b   1.000
_cell.length_c   1.000
_cell.angle_alpha   90.00
_cell.angle_beta   90.00
_cell.angle_gamma   90.00
#
_symmetry.space_group_name_H-M   'P 1'
#
loop_
_entity.id
_entity.type
_entity.pdbx_description
1 polymer ?
#
loop_
_entity_poly.entity_id
_entity_poly.type
_entity_poly.pdbx_seq_one_letter_code
_entity_poly.pdbx_strand_id
1 'polypeptide(L)'
;MFFYKRFFYNGVQFEDVILESIGQYTGLKDVNGMEIYEGDIITDSRKRLFKVEWNDWGWFNRPITNETSYPFFNNGIMKYMEIIGNIYENPELL
;
A
#
# COMPACT_ATOMS: atom_id res chain seq x y z
N MET A 1 -2.02 5.48 -6.04
CA MET A 1 -0.63 5.38 -6.50
C MET A 1 -0.61 4.61 -7.81
N PHE A 2 0.37 4.84 -8.70
CA PHE A 2 0.58 4.05 -9.93
C PHE A 2 2.04 4.10 -10.36
N PHE A 3 2.51 3.02 -11.00
CA PHE A 3 3.88 2.82 -11.47
C PHE A 3 3.95 2.79 -13.00
N TYR A 4 5.14 3.09 -13.52
CA TYR A 4 5.41 3.16 -14.94
C TYR A 4 6.55 2.23 -15.34
N LYS A 5 6.45 1.65 -16.53
CA LYS A 5 7.55 0.98 -17.20
C LYS A 5 8.11 1.90 -18.28
N ARG A 6 9.40 2.23 -18.15
CA ARG A 6 10.13 3.02 -19.16
C ARG A 6 10.72 2.11 -20.24
N PHE A 7 10.56 2.52 -21.49
CA PHE A 7 11.23 1.88 -22.63
C PHE A 7 11.50 2.89 -23.74
N PHE A 8 12.37 2.51 -24.67
CA PHE A 8 12.75 3.34 -25.81
C PHE A 8 12.35 2.66 -27.12
N TYR A 9 11.81 3.43 -28.06
CA TYR A 9 11.54 2.99 -29.42
C TYR A 9 11.97 4.08 -30.40
N ASN A 10 12.90 3.78 -31.31
CA ASN A 10 13.49 4.73 -32.26
C ASN A 10 14.01 6.04 -31.62
N GLY A 11 14.62 5.95 -30.42
CA GLY A 11 15.15 7.11 -29.70
C GLY A 11 14.11 7.96 -28.97
N VAL A 12 12.83 7.57 -29.01
CA VAL A 12 11.75 8.20 -28.23
C VAL A 12 11.53 7.40 -26.96
N GLN A 13 11.45 8.09 -25.81
CA GLN A 13 11.12 7.49 -24.51
C GLN A 13 9.60 7.39 -24.35
N PHE A 14 9.15 6.21 -23.94
CA PHE A 14 7.76 5.92 -23.61
C PHE A 14 7.65 5.50 -22.15
N GLU A 15 6.49 5.80 -21.55
CA GLU A 15 6.12 5.43 -20.20
C GLU A 15 4.74 4.76 -20.25
N ASP A 16 4.73 3.42 -20.10
CA ASP A 16 3.49 2.68 -19.96
C ASP A 16 3.11 2.59 -18.49
N VAL A 17 1.86 2.91 -18.17
CA VAL A 17 1.31 2.65 -16.83
C VAL A 17 1.22 1.13 -16.65
N ILE A 18 1.77 0.64 -15.54
CA ILE A 18 1.55 -0.74 -15.12
C ILE A 18 0.12 -0.77 -14.55
N LEU A 19 -0.84 -1.27 -15.32
CA LEU A 19 -2.26 -1.15 -14.97
C LEU A 19 -2.58 -1.76 -13.59
N GLU A 20 -1.91 -2.86 -13.25
CA GLU A 20 -2.06 -3.55 -11.96
C GLU A 20 -1.63 -2.65 -10.80
N SER A 21 -0.66 -1.76 -11.02
CA SER A 21 -0.16 -0.86 -9.99
C SER A 21 -1.07 0.30 -9.61
N ILE A 22 -2.19 0.47 -10.32
CA ILE A 22 -3.15 1.51 -10.02
C ILE A 22 -3.89 1.13 -8.74
N GLY A 23 -3.50 1.74 -7.62
CA GLY A 23 -4.14 1.58 -6.32
C GLY A 23 -5.09 2.74 -5.99
N GLN A 24 -6.28 2.42 -5.48
CA GLN A 24 -7.27 3.41 -5.05
C GLN A 24 -6.84 4.10 -3.73
N TYR A 25 -7.04 5.42 -3.64
CA TYR A 25 -6.84 6.16 -2.39
C TYR A 25 -7.89 5.77 -1.35
N THR A 26 -7.45 5.48 -0.12
CA THR A 26 -8.35 5.05 0.95
C THR A 26 -9.13 6.18 1.62
N GLY A 27 -8.72 7.44 1.43
CA GLY A 27 -9.25 8.58 2.19
C GLY A 27 -8.56 8.84 3.52
N LEU A 28 -7.59 8.01 3.91
CA LEU A 28 -6.88 8.10 5.19
C LEU A 28 -5.39 8.44 5.00
N LYS A 29 -4.75 8.85 6.10
CA LYS A 29 -3.33 9.17 6.16
C LYS A 29 -2.64 8.40 7.28
N ASP A 30 -1.37 8.10 7.07
CA ASP A 30 -0.51 7.44 8.04
C ASP A 30 0.01 8.43 9.11
N VAL A 31 0.88 7.95 10.01
CA VAL A 31 1.50 8.77 11.08
C VAL A 31 2.33 9.94 10.56
N ASN A 32 2.89 9.82 9.36
CA ASN A 32 3.69 10.84 8.69
C ASN A 32 2.84 11.78 7.82
N GLY A 33 1.52 11.61 7.81
CA GLY A 33 0.59 12.38 6.98
C GLY A 33 0.60 11.98 5.50
N MET A 34 1.22 10.85 5.17
CA MET A 34 1.21 10.28 3.82
C MET A 34 -0.14 9.62 3.55
N GLU A 35 -0.64 9.79 2.33
CA GLU A 35 -1.89 9.18 1.89
C GLU A 35 -1.74 7.67 1.75
N ILE A 36 -2.70 6.92 2.29
CA ILE A 36 -2.71 5.45 2.22
C ILE A 36 -3.52 5.02 1.01
N TYR A 37 -2.92 4.18 0.17
CA TYR A 37 -3.50 3.58 -1.03
C TYR A 37 -3.67 2.07 -0.89
N GLU A 38 -4.50 1.49 -1.75
CA GLU A 38 -4.55 0.04 -1.95
C GLU A 38 -3.18 -0.51 -2.35
N GLY A 39 -2.78 -1.61 -1.71
CA GLY A 39 -1.48 -2.26 -1.94
C GLY A 39 -0.34 -1.71 -1.08
N ASP A 40 -0.56 -0.64 -0.29
CA ASP A 40 0.44 -0.17 0.67
C ASP A 40 0.68 -1.21 1.76
N ILE A 41 1.93 -1.32 2.19
CA ILE A 41 2.37 -2.13 3.31
C ILE A 41 2.62 -1.18 4.47
N ILE A 42 1.87 -1.38 5.55
CA ILE A 42 1.93 -0.58 6.75
C ILE A 42 2.44 -1.39 7.93
N THR A 43 3.04 -0.69 8.90
CA THR A 43 3.48 -1.28 10.16
C THR A 43 3.00 -0.51 11.36
N ASP A 44 2.91 -1.20 12.50
CA ASP A 44 2.63 -0.59 13.80
C ASP A 44 3.89 -0.52 14.68
N SER A 45 3.74 -0.02 15.91
CA SER A 45 4.83 0.07 16.88
C SER A 45 5.43 -1.28 17.29
N ARG A 46 4.74 -2.40 17.00
CA ARG A 46 5.19 -3.77 17.27
C ARG A 46 5.86 -4.42 16.05
N LYS A 47 6.06 -3.66 14.96
CA LYS A 47 6.66 -4.13 13.70
C LYS A 47 5.89 -5.27 13.03
N ARG A 48 4.58 -5.34 13.27
CA ARG A 48 3.68 -6.22 12.52
C ARG A 48 3.43 -5.63 11.14
N LEU A 49 3.32 -6.48 10.13
CA LEU A 49 3.15 -6.03 8.75
C LEU A 49 1.74 -6.32 8.26
N PHE A 50 1.14 -5.32 7.62
CA PHE A 50 -0.18 -5.45 7.03
C PHE A 50 -0.18 -4.86 5.63
N LYS A 51 -0.82 -5.56 4.69
CA LYS A 51 -1.17 -5.02 3.38
C LYS A 51 -2.54 -4.36 3.47
N VAL A 52 -2.65 -3.15 2.95
CA VAL A 52 -3.93 -2.45 2.79
C VAL A 52 -4.64 -2.99 1.56
N GLU A 53 -5.84 -3.55 1.73
CA GLU A 53 -6.61 -4.09 0.61
C GLU A 53 -8.12 -3.82 0.78
N TRP A 54 -8.88 -3.84 -0.31
CA TRP A 54 -10.34 -3.72 -0.31
C TRP A 54 -10.99 -5.10 -0.39
N ASN A 55 -12.02 -5.36 0.43
CA ASN A 55 -12.88 -6.54 0.29
C ASN A 55 -14.37 -6.16 0.27
N ASP A 56 -15.24 -7.17 0.27
CA ASP A 56 -16.70 -7.03 0.27
C ASP A 56 -17.26 -6.17 1.41
N TRP A 57 -16.48 -5.91 2.46
CA TRP A 57 -16.85 -5.14 3.65
C TRP A 57 -16.10 -3.80 3.76
N GLY A 58 -15.24 -3.46 2.80
CA GLY A 58 -14.49 -2.22 2.72
C GLY A 58 -12.98 -2.37 2.88
N TRP A 59 -12.31 -1.28 3.25
CA TRP A 59 -10.87 -1.26 3.50
C TRP A 59 -10.50 -2.10 4.71
N PHE A 60 -9.40 -2.85 4.61
CA PHE A 60 -8.88 -3.62 5.74
C PHE A 60 -7.36 -3.81 5.69
N ASN A 61 -6.81 -4.10 6.87
CA ASN A 61 -5.41 -4.41 7.08
C ASN A 61 -5.21 -5.92 7.05
N ARG A 62 -4.86 -6.47 5.89
CA ARG A 62 -4.54 -7.89 5.72
C ARG A 62 -3.19 -8.19 6.38
N PRO A 63 -3.10 -9.11 7.36
CA PRO A 63 -1.82 -9.49 7.93
C PRO A 63 -0.89 -10.10 6.88
N ILE A 64 0.37 -9.72 6.91
CA ILE A 64 1.45 -10.40 6.18
C ILE A 64 2.19 -11.35 7.13
N THR A 65 2.48 -10.91 8.37
CA THR A 65 3.00 -11.78 9.42
C THR A 65 1.89 -12.66 10.01
N ASN A 66 2.24 -13.77 10.67
CA ASN A 66 1.29 -14.69 11.32
C ASN A 66 0.67 -14.06 12.58
N GLU A 67 -0.18 -13.05 12.37
CA GLU A 67 -0.88 -12.32 13.42
C GLU A 67 -2.27 -12.90 13.68
N THR A 68 -2.63 -12.95 14.96
CA THR A 68 -3.96 -13.37 15.43
C THR A 68 -4.92 -12.19 15.62
N SER A 69 -4.45 -10.94 15.47
CA SER A 69 -5.30 -9.75 15.54
C SER A 69 -4.91 -8.71 14.49
N TYR A 70 -5.94 -8.08 13.91
CA TYR A 70 -5.79 -7.10 12.84
C TYR A 70 -6.36 -5.76 13.30
N PRO A 71 -5.58 -4.66 13.19
CA PRO A 71 -6.08 -3.33 13.51
C PRO A 71 -7.27 -2.97 12.60
N PHE A 72 -8.32 -2.41 13.17
CA PHE A 72 -9.43 -1.86 12.39
C PHE A 72 -8.92 -0.78 11.44
N PHE A 73 -9.45 -0.77 10.22
CA PHE A 73 -9.12 0.26 9.24
C PHE A 73 -10.02 1.49 9.43
N ASN A 74 -9.56 2.45 10.23
CA ASN A 74 -10.25 3.72 10.45
C ASN A 74 -9.28 4.83 10.86
N ASN A 75 -9.71 6.09 10.77
CA ASN A 75 -8.88 7.26 11.06
C ASN A 75 -8.28 7.27 12.49
N GLY A 76 -8.95 6.65 13.47
CA GLY A 76 -8.45 6.55 14.84
C GLY A 76 -7.22 5.66 14.96
N ILE A 77 -7.10 4.65 14.09
CA ILE A 77 -5.98 3.70 14.08
C ILE A 77 -4.92 4.07 13.06
N MET A 78 -5.30 4.44 11.82
CA MET A 78 -4.34 4.63 10.73
C MET A 78 -3.31 5.73 10.99
N LYS A 79 -3.66 6.76 11.79
CA LYS A 79 -2.75 7.82 12.22
C LYS A 79 -1.59 7.35 13.13
N TYR A 80 -1.60 6.08 13.54
CA TYR A 80 -0.52 5.44 14.31
C TYR A 80 0.21 4.35 13.52
N MET A 81 -0.17 4.14 12.26
CA MET A 81 0.48 3.21 11.34
C MET A 81 1.47 3.98 10.48
N GLU A 82 2.56 3.34 10.07
CA GLU A 82 3.57 3.90 9.17
C GLU A 82 3.55 3.12 7.86
N ILE A 83 3.47 3.80 6.72
CA ILE A 83 3.70 3.16 5.42
C ILE A 83 5.21 2.87 5.30
N ILE A 84 5.56 1.61 5.00
CA ILE A 84 6.95 1.17 4.84
C ILE A 84 7.28 0.69 3.42
N GLY A 85 6.29 0.64 2.54
CA GLY A 85 6.44 0.19 1.16
C GLY A 85 5.11 -0.16 0.54
N ASN A 86 5.14 -0.80 -0.63
CA ASN A 86 3.96 -1.36 -1.28
C ASN A 86 4.30 -2.65 -2.03
N ILE A 87 3.28 -3.40 -2.45
CA ILE A 87 3.44 -4.71 -3.09
C ILE A 87 4.19 -4.71 -4.43
N TYR A 88 4.38 -3.56 -5.07
CA TYR A 88 5.03 -3.44 -6.39
C TYR A 88 6.49 -3.02 -6.27
N GLU A 89 6.81 -2.09 -5.38
CA GLU A 89 8.17 -1.58 -5.17
C GLU A 89 8.95 -2.37 -4.12
N ASN A 90 8.25 -3.03 -3.19
CA ASN A 90 8.85 -3.74 -2.05
C ASN A 90 8.37 -5.20 -1.95
N PRO A 91 8.56 -6.03 -2.99
CA PRO A 91 8.15 -7.44 -2.94
C PRO A 91 8.87 -8.24 -1.85
N GLU A 92 10.02 -7.78 -1.35
CA GLU A 92 10.76 -8.37 -0.23
C GLU A 92 10.05 -8.27 1.13
N LEU A 93 9.00 -7.46 1.24
CA LEU A 93 8.21 -7.29 2.46
C LEU A 93 7.04 -8.29 2.58
N LEU A 94 6.82 -9.14 1.56
CA LEU A 94 5.72 -10.12 1.48
C LEU A 94 6.15 -11.54 1.87
#